data_AF-A0A7J7MZB9-F1
#
_entry.id   AF-A0A7J7MZB9-F1
#
_cell.length_a   1.000
_cell.length_b   1.000
_cell.length_c   1.000
_cell.angle_alpha   90.00
_cell.angle_beta   90.00
_cell.angle_gamma   90.00
#
_symmetry.space_group_name_H-M   'P 1'
#
loop_
_entity.id
_entity.type
_entity.pdbx_description
1 polymer ?
#
loop_
_entity_poly.entity_id
_entity_poly.type
_entity_poly.pdbx_seq_one_letter_code
_entity_poly.pdbx_strand_id
1 'polypeptide(L)'
;IGGGEHSDDTVLVCSRGSESALEFLSTCKVANLTVKAELGCCLLHRSGRLTIEGCILQCEDNPLDYLSYPIVSTADGPDLDLFSTAVVAKCLGDRVSVSRTQIKGGRKAVLTSGTLSLQRVRVIYARTSLFFWFDVDHC
;
A
#
# COMPACT_ATOMS: atom_id res chain seq x y z
N ILE A 1 9.30 3.39 -8.38
CA ILE A 1 9.81 1.99 -8.41
C ILE A 1 8.94 1.20 -9.39
N GLY A 2 9.56 0.37 -10.23
CA GLY A 2 8.90 -0.37 -11.30
C GLY A 2 8.97 0.35 -12.64
N GLY A 3 8.07 -0.02 -13.56
CA GLY A 3 8.09 0.47 -14.95
C GLY A 3 8.13 -0.62 -16.02
N GLY A 4 7.77 -1.87 -15.68
CA GLY A 4 7.49 -2.91 -16.67
C GLY A 4 6.31 -2.51 -17.58
N GLU A 5 6.23 -3.14 -18.75
CA GLU A 5 5.05 -3.02 -19.61
C GLU A 5 3.87 -3.79 -18.99
N HIS A 6 4.19 -4.88 -18.29
CA HIS A 6 3.27 -5.69 -17.50
C HIS A 6 3.77 -5.86 -16.06
N SER A 7 2.84 -6.07 -15.13
CA SER A 7 3.15 -6.29 -13.71
C SER A 7 4.01 -7.52 -13.45
N ASP A 8 4.02 -8.46 -14.38
CA ASP A 8 4.72 -9.73 -14.26
C ASP A 8 6.21 -9.61 -14.66
N ASP A 9 6.60 -8.50 -15.31
CA ASP A 9 7.96 -8.27 -15.80
C ASP A 9 8.95 -8.03 -14.66
N THR A 10 8.49 -7.48 -13.54
CA THR A 10 9.31 -7.17 -12.37
C THR A 10 8.67 -7.77 -11.13
N VAL A 11 9.35 -8.73 -10.50
CA VAL A 11 8.90 -9.39 -9.27
C VAL A 11 9.86 -9.06 -8.14
N LEU A 12 9.35 -8.42 -7.10
CA LEU A 12 10.03 -8.22 -5.83
C LEU A 12 9.51 -9.25 -4.83
N VAL A 13 10.41 -9.95 -4.16
CA VAL A 13 10.08 -10.95 -3.14
C VAL A 13 10.63 -10.46 -1.82
N CYS A 14 9.75 -10.18 -0.87
CA CYS A 14 10.11 -9.89 0.51
C CYS A 14 10.65 -11.17 1.15
N SER A 15 11.66 -11.05 2.01
CA SER A 15 12.10 -12.15 2.86
C SER A 15 10.96 -12.64 3.75
N ARG A 16 11.11 -13.83 4.32
CA ARG A 16 10.14 -14.34 5.28
C ARG A 16 10.22 -13.55 6.58
N GLY A 17 9.07 -13.10 7.10
CA GLY A 17 8.94 -12.56 8.45
C GLY A 17 8.18 -11.23 8.52
N SER A 18 7.74 -10.87 9.73
CA SER A 18 6.88 -9.70 9.96
C SER A 18 7.55 -8.36 9.61
N GLU A 19 8.86 -8.28 9.77
CA GLU A 19 9.66 -7.09 9.46
C GLU A 19 10.01 -6.98 7.96
N SER A 20 9.65 -8.00 7.17
CA SER A 20 9.98 -8.04 5.75
C SER A 20 8.86 -7.40 4.94
N ALA A 21 9.05 -6.13 4.58
CA ALA A 21 8.16 -5.39 3.72
C ALA A 21 8.95 -4.39 2.87
N LEU A 22 8.37 -3.97 1.73
CA LEU A 22 8.90 -2.81 1.02
C LEU A 22 8.43 -1.55 1.76
N GLU A 23 9.34 -0.95 2.53
CA GLU A 23 9.05 0.19 3.38
C GLU A 23 9.23 1.53 2.64
N PHE A 24 8.25 2.42 2.81
CA PHE A 24 8.21 3.75 2.22
C PHE A 24 8.22 4.81 3.32
N LEU A 25 9.37 5.46 3.48
CA LEU A 25 9.60 6.57 4.41
C LEU A 25 9.33 7.95 3.78
N SER A 26 8.98 7.99 2.49
CA SER A 26 8.76 9.23 1.76
C SER A 26 7.81 9.01 0.58
N THR A 27 7.40 10.12 -0.06
CA THR A 27 6.53 10.09 -1.23
C THR A 27 7.14 9.24 -2.34
N CYS A 28 6.41 8.20 -2.73
CA CYS A 28 6.86 7.22 -3.71
C CYS A 28 5.72 6.78 -4.63
N LYS A 29 6.09 6.45 -5.87
CA LYS A 29 5.20 5.76 -6.82
C LYS A 29 5.75 4.37 -7.10
N VAL A 30 4.89 3.38 -6.97
CA VAL A 30 5.12 1.98 -7.34
C VAL A 30 4.19 1.67 -8.50
N ALA A 31 4.75 1.27 -9.64
CA ALA A 31 3.95 0.98 -10.83
C ALA A 31 4.41 -0.25 -11.59
N ASN A 32 3.45 -1.00 -12.15
CA ASN A 32 3.67 -2.14 -13.05
C ASN A 32 4.72 -3.13 -12.52
N LEU A 33 4.50 -3.62 -11.30
CA LEU A 33 5.34 -4.67 -10.72
C LEU A 33 4.53 -5.60 -9.82
N THR A 34 5.11 -6.74 -9.51
CA THR A 34 4.57 -7.71 -8.55
C THR A 34 5.39 -7.67 -7.27
N VAL A 35 4.72 -7.58 -6.12
CA VAL A 35 5.36 -7.75 -4.80
C VAL A 35 4.79 -9.00 -4.13
N LYS A 36 5.67 -9.91 -3.73
CA LYS A 36 5.34 -11.13 -2.99
C LYS A 36 5.85 -11.04 -1.57
N ALA A 37 5.03 -11.41 -0.60
CA ALA A 37 5.42 -11.47 0.81
C ALA A 37 5.00 -12.79 1.46
N GLU A 38 5.88 -13.32 2.30
CA GLU A 38 5.63 -14.51 3.13
C GLU A 38 5.66 -14.12 4.61
N LEU A 39 4.56 -14.34 5.33
CA LEU A 39 4.42 -14.00 6.77
C LEU A 39 4.61 -12.49 7.07
N GLY A 40 4.26 -11.61 6.14
CA GLY A 40 4.39 -10.16 6.27
C GLY A 40 3.43 -9.38 5.35
N CYS A 41 3.65 -8.07 5.25
CA CYS A 41 2.94 -7.21 4.30
C CYS A 41 3.79 -6.96 3.04
N CYS A 42 3.15 -6.67 1.91
CA CYS A 42 3.89 -6.33 0.68
C CYS A 42 4.47 -4.92 0.78
N LEU A 43 3.65 -3.97 1.21
CA LEU A 43 3.99 -2.54 1.25
C LEU A 43 3.72 -1.98 2.64
N LEU A 44 4.73 -1.34 3.22
CA LEU A 44 4.63 -0.63 4.49
C LEU A 44 4.83 0.88 4.26
N HIS A 45 3.78 1.66 4.46
CA HIS A 45 3.79 3.11 4.31
C HIS A 45 3.95 3.79 5.67
N ARG A 46 5.03 4.56 5.84
CA ARG A 46 5.37 5.27 7.08
C ARG A 46 5.17 6.78 6.99
N SER A 47 5.39 7.38 5.81
CA SER A 47 5.18 8.81 5.59
C SER A 47 5.16 9.16 4.11
N GLY A 48 4.47 10.26 3.78
CA GLY A 48 4.36 10.86 2.47
C GLY A 48 3.17 10.34 1.67
N ARG A 49 3.29 10.41 0.34
CA ARG A 49 2.27 9.90 -0.58
C ARG A 49 2.75 8.63 -1.27
N LEU A 50 2.09 7.52 -1.03
CA LEU A 50 2.33 6.26 -1.73
C LEU A 50 1.31 6.08 -2.85
N THR A 51 1.76 6.10 -4.10
CA THR A 51 0.92 5.78 -5.27
C THR A 51 1.22 4.38 -5.76
N ILE A 52 0.21 3.52 -5.82
CA ILE A 52 0.31 2.12 -6.27
C ILE A 52 -0.54 2.00 -7.54
N GLU A 53 0.08 1.66 -8.66
CA GLU A 53 -0.57 1.66 -9.96
C GLU A 53 -0.24 0.39 -10.76
N GLY A 54 -1.25 -0.36 -11.21
CA GLY A 54 -1.01 -1.47 -12.12
C GLY A 54 -0.19 -2.62 -11.51
N CYS A 55 -0.14 -2.72 -10.18
CA CYS A 55 0.67 -3.71 -9.48
C CYS A 55 -0.11 -5.00 -9.16
N ILE A 56 0.62 -6.06 -8.83
CA ILE A 56 0.07 -7.26 -8.18
C ILE A 56 0.70 -7.37 -6.78
N LEU A 57 -0.12 -7.35 -5.74
CA LEU A 57 0.31 -7.62 -4.37
C LEU A 57 -0.13 -9.02 -3.99
N GLN A 58 0.82 -9.89 -3.67
CA GLN A 58 0.58 -11.28 -3.35
C GLN A 58 1.14 -11.60 -1.96
N CYS A 59 0.23 -11.83 -1.02
CA CYS A 59 0.57 -12.51 0.24
C CYS A 59 0.42 -14.02 0.00
N GLU A 60 1.46 -14.80 0.29
CA GLU A 60 1.37 -16.26 0.16
C GLU A 60 0.47 -16.87 1.23
N ASP A 61 -0.21 -17.96 0.86
CA ASP A 61 -1.13 -18.68 1.73
C ASP A 61 -0.38 -19.29 2.93
N ASN A 62 -0.84 -18.97 4.13
CA ASN A 62 -0.26 -19.38 5.40
C ASN A 62 -1.37 -19.59 6.45
N PRO A 63 -1.20 -20.53 7.40
CA PRO A 63 -2.14 -20.67 8.52
C PRO A 63 -2.37 -19.37 9.34
N LEU A 64 -1.47 -18.38 9.22
CA LEU A 64 -1.58 -17.06 9.83
C LEU A 64 -2.10 -15.96 8.88
N ASP A 65 -2.69 -16.29 7.75
CA ASP A 65 -3.20 -15.31 6.76
C ASP A 65 -4.23 -14.33 7.30
N TYR A 66 -4.89 -14.69 8.40
CA TYR A 66 -5.80 -13.78 9.10
C TYR A 66 -5.08 -12.53 9.68
N LEU A 67 -3.74 -12.57 9.77
CA LEU A 67 -2.88 -11.49 10.23
C LEU A 67 -2.19 -10.73 9.08
N SER A 68 -2.22 -11.24 7.84
CA SER A 68 -1.54 -10.60 6.73
C SER A 68 -2.43 -9.56 6.04
N TYR A 69 -1.86 -8.36 5.86
CA TYR A 69 -2.45 -7.26 5.13
C TYR A 69 -1.45 -6.85 4.04
N PRO A 70 -1.82 -6.90 2.75
CA PRO A 70 -0.90 -6.59 1.66
C PRO A 70 -0.35 -5.16 1.73
N ILE A 71 -1.18 -4.21 2.16
CA ILE A 71 -0.80 -2.82 2.37
C ILE A 71 -1.01 -2.48 3.84
N VAL A 72 0.02 -1.95 4.48
CA VAL A 72 -0.06 -1.42 5.85
C VAL A 72 0.37 0.03 5.80
N SER A 73 -0.47 0.94 6.30
CA SER A 73 -0.10 2.35 6.51
C SER A 73 -0.05 2.63 8.00
N THR A 74 1.15 2.89 8.51
CA THR A 74 1.40 3.37 9.87
C THR A 74 1.80 4.84 9.90
N ALA A 75 1.61 5.54 8.79
CA ALA A 75 1.74 6.98 8.74
C ALA A 75 0.70 7.62 9.66
N ASP A 76 1.18 8.19 10.75
CA ASP A 76 0.40 9.03 11.62
C ASP A 76 0.46 10.45 11.05
N GLY A 77 -0.72 11.02 10.80
CA GLY A 77 -0.84 12.39 10.27
C GLY A 77 -0.01 13.37 11.10
N PRO A 78 0.37 14.53 10.55
CA PRO A 78 1.44 15.36 11.09
C PRO A 78 1.30 15.52 12.59
N ASP A 79 2.22 14.90 13.34
CA ASP A 79 2.41 15.23 14.74
C ASP A 79 2.52 16.75 14.77
N LEU A 80 1.59 17.38 15.48
CA LEU A 80 1.58 18.81 15.70
C LEU A 80 2.74 19.16 16.65
N ASP A 81 3.97 18.88 16.24
CA ASP A 81 5.14 19.53 16.77
C ASP A 81 5.09 20.99 16.29
N LEU A 82 4.84 21.85 17.28
CA LEU A 82 4.43 23.25 17.26
C LEU A 82 5.32 24.25 16.47
N PHE A 83 6.19 23.81 15.55
CA PHE A 83 7.24 24.67 14.98
C PHE A 83 7.50 24.57 13.48
N SER A 84 6.61 24.00 12.67
CA SER A 84 6.74 24.04 11.21
C SER A 84 5.55 24.69 10.53
N THR A 85 5.66 26.02 10.37
CA THR A 85 5.02 26.89 9.37
C THR A 85 3.76 26.36 8.66
N ALA A 86 2.62 26.94 9.05
CA ALA A 86 1.25 26.73 8.56
C ALA A 86 1.00 26.87 7.03
N VAL A 87 2.04 26.99 6.20
CA VAL A 87 1.95 27.07 4.73
C VAL A 87 2.22 25.71 4.07
N VAL A 88 2.88 24.77 4.77
CA VAL A 88 3.18 23.42 4.28
C VAL A 88 2.08 22.40 4.67
N ALA A 89 1.30 22.73 5.70
CA ALA A 89 0.34 21.84 6.35
C ALA A 89 -0.94 21.53 5.53
N LYS A 90 -1.23 22.26 4.43
CA LYS A 90 -2.46 22.06 3.65
C LYS A 90 -2.31 21.11 2.45
N CYS A 91 -1.08 20.75 2.06
CA CYS A 91 -0.80 20.06 0.81
C CYS A 91 0.11 18.83 0.93
N LEU A 92 0.42 18.34 2.14
CA LEU A 92 1.41 17.27 2.39
C LEU A 92 0.92 16.26 3.45
N GLY A 93 -0.37 15.94 3.45
CA GLY A 93 -0.90 14.84 4.28
C GLY A 93 -0.44 13.48 3.76
N ASP A 94 -0.29 12.54 4.70
CA ASP A 94 0.02 11.16 4.39
C ASP A 94 -1.15 10.52 3.62
N ARG A 95 -0.83 9.83 2.52
CA ARG A 95 -1.87 9.26 1.67
C ARG A 95 -1.39 8.02 0.94
N VAL A 96 -2.27 7.02 0.81
CA VAL A 96 -2.07 5.89 -0.09
C VAL A 96 -3.12 5.91 -1.19
N SER A 97 -2.70 5.98 -2.45
CA SER A 97 -3.60 5.91 -3.61
C SER A 97 -3.36 4.61 -4.36
N VAL A 98 -4.40 3.81 -4.55
CA VAL A 98 -4.33 2.51 -5.23
C VAL A 98 -5.17 2.56 -6.50
N SER A 99 -4.61 2.09 -7.61
CA SER A 99 -5.30 2.07 -8.89
C SER A 99 -4.87 0.89 -9.75
N ARG A 100 -5.85 0.21 -10.36
CA ARG A 100 -5.61 -0.93 -11.26
C ARG A 100 -4.71 -1.99 -10.61
N THR A 101 -4.85 -2.20 -9.31
CA THR A 101 -3.98 -3.13 -8.56
C THR A 101 -4.73 -4.42 -8.28
N GLN A 102 -4.09 -5.55 -8.50
CA GLN A 102 -4.60 -6.84 -8.05
C GLN A 102 -4.07 -7.13 -6.65
N ILE A 103 -4.93 -7.66 -5.78
CA ILE A 103 -4.58 -8.07 -4.43
C ILE A 103 -4.95 -9.55 -4.31
N LYS A 104 -3.94 -10.38 -4.04
CA LYS A 104 -4.05 -11.84 -3.94
C LYS A 104 -3.60 -12.28 -2.55
N GLY A 105 -4.44 -13.02 -1.84
CA GLY A 105 -4.19 -13.42 -0.46
C GLY A 105 -4.41 -12.29 0.56
N GLY A 106 -4.19 -12.62 1.83
CA GLY A 106 -4.41 -11.72 2.97
C GLY A 106 -5.88 -11.56 3.38
N ARG A 107 -6.12 -11.10 4.62
CA ARG A 107 -7.48 -10.97 5.17
C ARG A 107 -8.24 -9.76 4.63
N LYS A 108 -7.57 -8.62 4.50
CA LYS A 108 -8.12 -7.37 3.92
C LYS A 108 -7.05 -6.69 3.08
N ALA A 109 -7.50 -5.86 2.14
CA ALA A 109 -6.62 -5.14 1.21
C ALA A 109 -5.63 -4.17 1.88
N VAL A 110 -6.09 -3.45 2.91
CA VAL A 110 -5.28 -2.44 3.60
C VAL A 110 -5.57 -2.42 5.10
N LEU A 111 -4.53 -2.21 5.90
CA LEU A 111 -4.59 -1.88 7.31
C LEU A 111 -4.07 -0.46 7.51
N THR A 112 -4.81 0.36 8.25
CA THR A 112 -4.39 1.73 8.61
C THR A 112 -4.25 1.84 10.13
N SER A 113 -3.21 2.56 10.57
CA SER A 113 -3.07 3.07 11.93
C SER A 113 -3.53 4.53 11.97
N GLY A 114 -4.00 4.98 13.14
CA GLY A 114 -4.27 6.39 13.39
C GLY A 114 -5.50 6.96 12.67
N THR A 115 -5.34 8.16 12.10
CA THR A 115 -6.44 8.99 11.54
C THR A 115 -6.73 8.74 10.06
N LEU A 116 -5.99 7.84 9.42
CA LEU A 116 -6.16 7.50 8.01
C LEU A 116 -7.38 6.62 7.78
N SER A 117 -8.21 7.04 6.83
CA SER A 117 -9.48 6.41 6.50
C SER A 117 -9.50 5.93 5.05
N LEU A 118 -10.12 4.78 4.81
CA LEU A 118 -10.34 4.25 3.47
C LEU A 118 -11.49 5.01 2.78
N GLN A 119 -11.21 5.60 1.63
CA GLN A 119 -12.11 6.42 0.84
C GLN A 119 -12.11 6.00 -0.64
N ARG A 120 -13.14 6.43 -1.38
CA ARG A 120 -13.24 6.29 -2.86
C ARG A 120 -12.99 4.85 -3.37
N VAL A 121 -13.51 3.87 -2.65
CA VAL A 121 -13.32 2.45 -2.99
C VAL A 121 -14.14 2.05 -4.22
N ARG A 122 -13.48 1.43 -5.19
CA ARG A 122 -14.07 0.79 -6.37
C ARG A 122 -13.35 -0.52 -6.62
N VAL A 123 -14.12 -1.54 -6.97
CA VAL A 123 -13.58 -2.86 -7.34
C VAL A 123 -14.16 -3.22 -8.69
N ILE A 124 -13.30 -3.59 -9.64
CA ILE A 124 -13.69 -4.03 -10.98
C ILE A 124 -13.34 -5.50 -11.14
N TYR A 125 -14.35 -6.30 -11.45
CA TYR A 125 -14.16 -7.69 -11.82
C TYR A 125 -13.90 -7.78 -13.33
N ALA A 126 -12.73 -8.25 -13.72
CA ALA A 126 -12.35 -8.45 -15.11
C ALA A 126 -12.00 -9.92 -15.34
N ARG A 127 -12.87 -10.64 -16.07
CA ARG A 127 -12.83 -12.07 -16.45
C ARG A 127 -12.33 -13.06 -15.39
N THR A 128 -11.06 -13.00 -15.01
CA THR A 128 -10.39 -13.92 -14.08
C THR A 128 -9.70 -13.22 -12.90
N SER A 129 -9.91 -11.91 -12.72
CA SER A 129 -9.21 -11.14 -11.69
C SER A 129 -10.02 -9.95 -11.17
N LEU A 130 -9.79 -9.63 -9.91
CA LEU A 130 -10.31 -8.42 -9.26
C LEU A 130 -9.25 -7.34 -9.28
N PHE A 131 -9.64 -6.14 -9.69
CA PHE A 131 -8.81 -4.95 -9.66
C PHE A 131 -9.38 -3.94 -8.68
N PHE A 132 -8.52 -3.34 -7.87
CA PHE A 132 -8.87 -2.43 -6.81
C PHE A 132 -8.45 -0.99 -7.15
N TRP A 133 -9.35 -0.06 -6.84
CA TRP A 133 -9.08 1.37 -6.78
C TRP A 133 -9.59 1.89 -5.45
N PHE A 134 -8.74 2.57 -4.70
CA PHE A 134 -9.16 3.24 -3.47
C PHE A 134 -8.11 4.25 -3.05
N ASP A 135 -8.52 5.18 -2.22
CA ASP A 135 -7.64 6.13 -1.56
C ASP A 135 -7.68 5.90 -0.06
N VAL A 136 -6.55 6.08 0.60
CA VAL A 136 -6.44 6.16 2.04
C VAL A 136 -5.93 7.56 2.34
N ASP A 137 -6.77 8.37 2.97
CA ASP A 137 -6.48 9.79 3.24
C ASP A 137 -7.07 10.16 4.62
N HIS A 138 -6.68 11.33 5.14
CA HIS A 138 -7.29 11.86 6.34
C HIS A 138 -8.77 12.22 6.07
N CYS A 139 -9.65 11.89 7.03
CA CYS A 139 -11.06 12.29 6.99
C CYS A 139 -11.23 13.80 7.16
#